data_AF-A0A841GVG5-F1
#
_entry.id   AF-A0A841GVG5-F1
#
_cell.length_a   1.000
_cell.length_b   1.000
_cell.length_c   1.000
_cell.angle_alpha   90.00
_cell.angle_beta   90.00
_cell.angle_gamma   90.00
#
_symmetry.space_group_name_H-M   'P 1'
#
loop_
_entity.id
_entity.type
_entity.pdbx_description
1 polymer ?
#
loop_
_entity_poly.entity_id
_entity_poly.type
_entity_poly.pdbx_seq_one_letter_code
_entity_poly.pdbx_strand_id
1 'polypeptide(L)'
;MKLSSFLGGVHPPENKSLSKDIPIKKAPLPEKVVVFMQQHAGAPAKPVVQVGDKVKTGQVIGEPSGFVSAYVHSPVTGKVVEVKKISNIIFGKAVDAVIIERESEDDWELLPHGDFEKFSKEELLDIIQKAGIVGLGGAMFPTHIKLNPPKDKKIDTLIINGAECEPYLTIDHRMMLEKHEEILLGIEIVKKILNVENVYIGIEDNKIDAINLLNDKWRGKVTVVPLKTKYPQGAEKQLIYAVTKRSVPRGGLPMDVGVVVQNVSTMYAIKEAVIDGKPLIERGLTLTGEAIKKPGNWWVRVGTPISWIVDNLGEGFKEGLEEIKILMGGPMMGIPINNIETPIVKGNNGITSIVPHEQKSTFCIRCSYCVNVCPMGLQPYLLDLLGKKKRYDEAASIGLMDCIECGSCTYICPAKIEHVKTIKLAKKVYRALRGGKK
;
A
#
# COMPACT_ATOMS: atom_id res chain seq x y z
N MET A 1 -0.35 -26.32 -16.41
CA MET A 1 0.33 -26.20 -15.09
C MET A 1 -0.70 -25.81 -14.03
N LYS A 2 -0.64 -26.39 -12.83
CA LYS A 2 -1.52 -25.99 -11.72
C LYS A 2 -0.94 -24.70 -11.11
N LEU A 3 -1.62 -23.57 -11.29
CA LEU A 3 -1.17 -22.27 -10.78
C LEU A 3 -1.09 -22.26 -9.25
N SER A 4 -0.13 -21.52 -8.72
CA SER A 4 0.05 -21.35 -7.28
C SER A 4 -1.07 -20.49 -6.68
N SER A 5 -1.60 -20.90 -5.53
CA SER A 5 -2.67 -20.20 -4.81
C SER A 5 -2.73 -20.60 -3.33
N PHE A 6 -3.75 -20.09 -2.61
CA PHE A 6 -3.99 -20.25 -1.17
C PHE A 6 -5.44 -20.71 -0.88
N LEU A 7 -5.80 -20.95 0.39
CA LEU A 7 -7.15 -21.35 0.82
C LEU A 7 -8.17 -20.19 0.73
N GLY A 8 -9.42 -20.46 0.33
CA GLY A 8 -10.48 -19.44 0.30
C GLY A 8 -10.24 -18.37 -0.77
N GLY A 9 -10.67 -17.14 -0.49
CA GLY A 9 -10.63 -16.00 -1.42
C GLY A 9 -11.91 -15.82 -2.24
N VAL A 10 -11.96 -14.74 -3.02
CA VAL A 10 -13.08 -14.36 -3.91
C VAL A 10 -12.55 -13.92 -5.27
N HIS A 11 -13.46 -13.82 -6.25
CA HIS A 11 -13.17 -13.42 -7.62
C HIS A 11 -14.00 -12.19 -8.00
N PRO A 12 -13.68 -11.00 -7.46
CA PRO A 12 -14.36 -9.78 -7.86
C PRO A 12 -14.07 -9.46 -9.34
N PRO A 13 -15.00 -8.81 -10.08
CA PRO A 13 -14.71 -8.26 -11.40
C PRO A 13 -13.46 -7.40 -11.35
N GLU A 14 -12.51 -7.65 -12.24
CA GLU A 14 -11.18 -7.04 -12.16
C GLU A 14 -11.21 -5.55 -12.52
N ASN A 15 -12.02 -5.16 -13.51
CA ASN A 15 -12.18 -3.78 -13.99
C ASN A 15 -10.87 -3.05 -14.32
N LYS A 16 -9.80 -3.80 -14.65
CA LYS A 16 -8.47 -3.27 -14.97
C LYS A 16 -8.38 -2.69 -16.39
N SER A 17 -9.31 -3.03 -17.29
CA SER A 17 -9.31 -2.56 -18.69
C SER A 17 -9.39 -1.05 -18.85
N LEU A 18 -9.86 -0.32 -17.83
CA LEU A 18 -9.94 1.14 -17.86
C LEU A 18 -8.56 1.82 -17.91
N SER A 19 -7.51 1.18 -17.39
CA SER A 19 -6.19 1.82 -17.24
C SER A 19 -4.98 0.90 -17.52
N LYS A 20 -5.15 -0.42 -17.61
CA LYS A 20 -4.02 -1.38 -17.74
C LYS A 20 -3.13 -1.14 -18.96
N ASP A 21 -3.71 -0.62 -20.05
CA ASP A 21 -2.98 -0.39 -21.32
C ASP A 21 -2.41 1.04 -21.40
N ILE A 22 -2.71 1.89 -20.41
CA ILE A 22 -2.28 3.29 -20.36
C ILE A 22 -0.94 3.39 -19.62
N PRO A 23 0.12 3.91 -20.28
CA PRO A 23 1.44 4.03 -19.67
C PRO A 23 1.46 5.02 -18.51
N ILE A 24 2.47 4.89 -17.64
CA ILE A 24 2.64 5.80 -16.51
C ILE A 24 3.12 7.16 -17.04
N LYS A 25 2.39 8.22 -16.70
CA LYS A 25 2.74 9.59 -17.09
C LYS A 25 3.17 10.41 -15.88
N LYS A 26 4.12 11.34 -16.06
CA LYS A 26 4.47 12.28 -15.00
C LYS A 26 3.38 13.35 -14.89
N ALA A 27 2.80 13.53 -13.70
CA ALA A 27 1.87 14.62 -13.46
C ALA A 27 2.62 15.97 -13.43
N PRO A 28 1.98 17.09 -13.83
CA PRO A 28 2.51 18.41 -13.57
C PRO A 28 2.68 18.64 -12.06
N LEU A 29 3.55 19.58 -11.67
CA LEU A 29 3.74 19.90 -10.27
C LEU A 29 2.52 20.68 -9.75
N PRO A 30 1.94 20.28 -8.61
CA PRO A 30 0.85 21.04 -8.00
C PRO A 30 1.37 22.37 -7.46
N GLU A 31 0.53 23.41 -7.48
CA GLU A 31 0.87 24.72 -6.89
C GLU A 31 0.95 24.66 -5.37
N LYS A 32 0.25 23.70 -4.75
CA LYS A 32 0.16 23.54 -3.30
C LYS A 32 0.09 22.08 -2.91
N VAL A 33 0.82 21.70 -1.87
CA VAL A 33 0.77 20.36 -1.28
C VAL A 33 0.49 20.43 0.21
N VAL A 34 -0.26 19.43 0.71
CA VAL A 34 -0.57 19.24 2.12
C VAL A 34 0.06 17.93 2.59
N VAL A 35 1.17 18.02 3.29
CA VAL A 35 1.96 16.84 3.66
C VAL A 35 1.67 16.45 5.10
N PHE A 36 0.91 15.37 5.29
CA PHE A 36 0.70 14.80 6.62
C PHE A 36 2.01 14.27 7.22
N MET A 37 2.22 14.51 8.51
CA MET A 37 3.33 13.91 9.26
C MET A 37 3.08 12.44 9.62
N GLN A 38 1.85 11.96 9.47
CA GLN A 38 1.54 10.53 9.59
C GLN A 38 1.21 9.95 8.22
N GLN A 39 2.21 9.31 7.60
CA GLN A 39 2.09 8.58 6.33
C GLN A 39 2.74 7.19 6.42
N HIS A 40 2.78 6.64 7.64
CA HIS A 40 3.38 5.36 8.00
C HIS A 40 2.62 4.73 9.17
N ALA A 41 2.75 3.42 9.34
CA ALA A 41 1.99 2.63 10.32
C ALA A 41 2.21 3.02 11.79
N GLY A 42 3.33 3.67 12.11
CA GLY A 42 3.70 4.00 13.48
C GLY A 42 3.38 5.43 13.93
N ALA A 43 4.15 5.95 14.87
CA ALA A 43 3.90 7.26 15.49
C ALA A 43 4.22 8.41 14.51
N PRO A 44 3.34 9.44 14.39
CA PRO A 44 3.54 10.56 13.47
C PRO A 44 4.95 11.16 13.55
N ALA A 45 5.53 11.52 12.41
CA ALA A 45 6.75 12.31 12.39
C ALA A 45 6.54 13.68 13.09
N LYS A 46 7.62 14.27 13.59
CA LYS A 46 7.60 15.62 14.14
C LYS A 46 8.01 16.60 13.03
N PRO A 47 7.21 17.63 12.71
CA PRO A 47 7.65 18.69 11.81
C PRO A 47 8.97 19.31 12.30
N VAL A 48 9.90 19.55 11.39
CA VAL A 48 11.18 20.24 11.66
C VAL A 48 11.32 21.56 10.88
N VAL A 49 10.22 22.02 10.31
CA VAL A 49 10.08 23.31 9.60
C VAL A 49 8.95 24.11 10.21
N GLN A 50 8.99 25.42 10.02
CA GLN A 50 8.00 26.38 10.52
C GLN A 50 7.47 27.27 9.39
N VAL A 51 6.37 27.97 9.66
CA VAL A 51 5.76 28.92 8.71
C VAL A 51 6.77 29.99 8.32
N GLY A 52 6.94 30.22 7.02
CA GLY A 52 7.88 31.17 6.46
C GLY A 52 9.14 30.53 5.87
N ASP A 53 9.48 29.31 6.28
CA ASP A 53 10.67 28.60 5.79
C ASP A 53 10.59 28.32 4.28
N LYS A 54 11.71 28.47 3.58
CA LYS A 54 11.88 27.96 2.22
C LYS A 54 12.40 26.54 2.28
N VAL A 55 11.83 25.67 1.44
CA VAL A 55 12.16 24.25 1.38
C VAL A 55 12.48 23.83 -0.05
N LYS A 56 13.49 22.96 -0.20
CA LYS A 56 13.87 22.33 -1.45
C LYS A 56 13.08 21.04 -1.69
N THR A 57 12.93 20.64 -2.95
CA THR A 57 12.37 19.33 -3.29
C THR A 57 13.24 18.22 -2.67
N GLY A 58 12.64 17.32 -1.90
CA GLY A 58 13.36 16.24 -1.22
C GLY A 58 13.93 16.60 0.16
N GLN A 59 13.90 17.87 0.56
CA GLN A 59 14.36 18.29 1.89
C GLN A 59 13.51 17.65 3.00
N VAL A 60 14.14 17.22 4.09
CA VAL A 60 13.42 16.71 5.27
C VAL A 60 12.58 17.83 5.90
N ILE A 61 11.29 17.56 6.06
CA ILE A 61 10.33 18.46 6.75
C ILE A 61 9.71 17.82 7.99
N GLY A 62 9.90 16.51 8.17
CA GLY A 62 9.46 15.81 9.37
C GLY A 62 10.38 14.64 9.72
N GLU A 63 10.77 14.57 10.99
CA GLU A 63 11.65 13.52 11.53
C GLU A 63 10.86 12.41 12.23
N PRO A 64 11.30 11.14 12.12
CA PRO A 64 10.62 10.02 12.75
C PRO A 64 10.55 10.17 14.27
N SER A 65 9.42 9.80 14.86
CA SER A 65 9.26 9.74 16.31
C SER A 65 9.07 8.30 16.80
N GLY A 66 9.97 7.84 17.68
CA GLY A 66 9.95 6.46 18.20
C GLY A 66 10.41 5.40 17.18
N PHE A 67 10.29 4.12 17.58
CA PHE A 67 10.88 3.00 16.83
C PHE A 67 10.20 2.74 15.48
N VAL A 68 8.87 2.79 15.43
CA VAL A 68 8.12 2.65 14.17
C VAL A 68 7.68 4.05 13.74
N SER A 69 8.40 4.64 12.81
CA SER A 69 8.12 5.93 12.18
C SER A 69 9.01 6.06 10.93
N ALA A 70 8.81 7.10 10.11
CA ALA A 70 9.66 7.34 8.94
C ALA A 70 9.77 8.84 8.65
N TYR A 71 10.88 9.23 8.01
CA TYR A 71 11.09 10.60 7.56
C TYR A 71 10.01 11.05 6.57
N VAL A 72 9.71 12.34 6.59
CA VAL A 72 8.79 13.03 5.68
C VAL A 72 9.55 14.17 5.02
N HIS A 73 9.38 14.32 3.71
CA HIS A 73 10.16 15.26 2.89
C HIS A 73 9.23 16.19 2.13
N SER A 74 9.77 17.33 1.73
CA SER A 74 9.08 18.28 0.86
C SER A 74 8.90 17.69 -0.54
N PRO A 75 7.66 17.58 -1.05
CA PRO A 75 7.40 17.08 -2.39
C PRO A 75 7.71 18.08 -3.51
N VAL A 76 7.84 19.37 -3.18
CA VAL A 76 8.06 20.47 -4.12
C VAL A 76 9.05 21.48 -3.54
N THR A 77 9.64 22.31 -4.39
CA THR A 77 10.42 23.47 -3.95
C THR A 77 9.48 24.65 -3.75
N GLY A 78 9.56 25.29 -2.58
CA GLY A 78 8.64 26.38 -2.26
C GLY A 78 8.74 26.86 -0.82
N LYS A 79 7.63 27.40 -0.33
CA LYS A 79 7.55 28.03 1.00
C LYS A 79 6.52 27.35 1.87
N VAL A 80 6.88 27.09 3.14
CA VAL A 80 5.95 26.60 4.15
C VAL A 80 5.01 27.75 4.53
N VAL A 81 3.73 27.60 4.19
CA VAL A 81 2.72 28.64 4.45
C VAL A 81 1.89 28.35 5.70
N GLU A 82 1.82 27.09 6.12
CA GLU A 82 1.06 26.71 7.30
C GLU A 82 1.57 25.39 7.89
N VAL A 83 1.59 25.29 9.22
CA VAL A 83 1.76 24.03 9.96
C VAL A 83 0.58 23.90 10.91
N LYS A 84 -0.33 22.95 10.62
CA LYS A 84 -1.56 22.78 11.42
C LYS A 84 -1.96 21.33 11.56
N LYS A 85 -2.88 21.06 12.50
CA LYS A 85 -3.52 19.75 12.62
C LYS A 85 -4.65 19.62 11.60
N ILE A 86 -4.62 18.55 10.81
CA ILE A 86 -5.66 18.20 9.84
C ILE A 86 -6.15 16.78 10.10
N SER A 87 -7.44 16.54 9.91
CA SER A 87 -8.02 15.19 10.02
C SER A 87 -7.40 14.27 8.97
N ASN A 88 -6.68 13.24 9.43
CA ASN A 88 -6.16 12.20 8.56
C ASN A 88 -7.11 11.00 8.60
N ILE A 89 -7.87 10.84 7.53
CA ILE A 89 -8.92 9.83 7.41
C ILE A 89 -8.38 8.39 7.45
N ILE A 90 -7.11 8.17 7.09
CA ILE A 90 -6.50 6.84 7.07
C ILE A 90 -6.31 6.32 8.49
N PHE A 91 -5.93 7.21 9.42
CA PHE A 91 -5.73 6.87 10.83
C PHE A 91 -6.91 7.27 11.72
N GLY A 92 -7.90 7.99 11.19
CA GLY A 92 -9.10 8.42 11.89
C GLY A 92 -8.81 9.38 13.06
N LYS A 93 -7.79 10.23 12.91
CA LYS A 93 -7.40 11.24 13.92
C LYS A 93 -6.77 12.46 13.26
N ALA A 94 -6.75 13.59 13.97
CA ALA A 94 -6.01 14.76 13.54
C ALA A 94 -4.50 14.55 13.71
N VAL A 95 -3.72 14.97 12.72
CA VAL A 95 -2.25 14.89 12.71
C VAL A 95 -1.68 16.20 12.21
N ASP A 96 -0.46 16.52 12.63
CA ASP A 96 0.25 17.68 12.09
C ASP A 96 0.50 17.50 10.60
N ALA A 97 0.33 18.59 9.86
CA ALA A 97 0.47 18.68 8.43
C ALA A 97 1.25 19.95 8.09
N VAL A 98 2.18 19.82 7.14
CA VAL A 98 2.95 20.95 6.60
C VAL A 98 2.38 21.28 5.23
N ILE A 99 1.98 22.53 5.05
CA ILE A 99 1.39 23.03 3.80
C ILE A 99 2.44 23.88 3.10
N ILE A 100 2.73 23.53 1.85
CA ILE A 100 3.80 24.13 1.07
C ILE A 100 3.21 24.67 -0.22
N GLU A 101 3.44 25.96 -0.47
CA GLU A 101 3.14 26.60 -1.76
C GLU A 101 4.38 26.56 -2.62
N ARG A 102 4.24 26.02 -3.83
CA ARG A 102 5.32 25.86 -4.80
C ARG A 102 5.73 27.23 -5.33
N GLU A 103 7.03 27.54 -5.27
CA GLU A 103 7.57 28.81 -5.81
C GLU A 103 8.30 28.60 -7.15
N SER A 104 8.73 27.38 -7.47
CA SER A 104 9.53 27.08 -8.67
C SER A 104 9.36 25.65 -9.18
N GLU A 105 10.11 25.30 -10.23
CA GLU A 105 10.44 23.91 -10.57
C GLU A 105 11.31 23.27 -9.47
N ASP A 106 11.64 21.99 -9.61
CA ASP A 106 12.43 21.27 -8.62
C ASP A 106 13.86 21.80 -8.48
N ASP A 107 14.20 22.29 -7.29
CA ASP A 107 15.57 22.41 -6.76
C ASP A 107 15.76 21.30 -5.73
N TRP A 108 16.58 20.31 -6.05
CA TRP A 108 16.67 19.07 -5.27
C TRP A 108 17.66 19.16 -4.11
N GLU A 109 17.24 18.65 -2.95
CA GLU A 109 18.11 18.18 -1.88
C GLU A 109 18.19 16.65 -1.95
N LEU A 110 19.32 16.13 -2.46
CA LEU A 110 19.54 14.70 -2.63
C LEU A 110 20.21 14.08 -1.40
N LEU A 111 19.84 12.84 -1.12
CA LEU A 111 20.51 11.99 -0.13
C LEU A 111 21.90 11.54 -0.63
N PRO A 112 22.78 11.05 0.25
CA PRO A 112 23.94 10.28 -0.17
C PRO A 112 23.52 9.12 -1.07
N HIS A 113 24.14 9.00 -2.24
CA HIS A 113 23.77 8.04 -3.27
C HIS A 113 24.97 7.62 -4.13
N GLY A 114 24.79 6.55 -4.88
CA GLY A 114 25.77 6.08 -5.85
C GLY A 114 25.72 4.58 -6.07
N ASP A 115 26.87 4.00 -6.37
CA ASP A 115 27.03 2.56 -6.56
C ASP A 115 26.78 1.81 -5.24
N PHE A 116 25.67 1.07 -5.19
CA PHE A 116 25.26 0.34 -4.00
C PHE A 116 26.24 -0.77 -3.60
N GLU A 117 27.12 -1.20 -4.50
CA GLU A 117 28.15 -2.19 -4.18
C GLU A 117 29.19 -1.65 -3.19
N LYS A 118 29.37 -0.32 -3.15
CA LYS A 118 30.33 0.34 -2.26
C LYS A 118 29.79 0.61 -0.86
N PHE A 119 28.47 0.58 -0.69
CA PHE A 119 27.85 0.77 0.62
C PHE A 119 27.81 -0.54 1.42
N SER A 120 28.06 -0.41 2.72
CA SER A 120 27.78 -1.44 3.71
C SER A 120 26.27 -1.66 3.89
N LYS A 121 25.91 -2.77 4.54
CA LYS A 121 24.51 -3.06 4.89
C LYS A 121 23.90 -1.93 5.73
N GLU A 122 24.66 -1.42 6.70
CA GLU A 122 24.23 -0.38 7.63
C GLU A 122 24.01 0.96 6.90
N GLU A 123 24.89 1.34 5.98
CA GLU A 123 24.73 2.54 5.15
C GLU A 123 23.51 2.43 4.23
N LEU A 124 23.29 1.27 3.61
CA LEU A 124 22.10 1.04 2.78
C LEU A 124 20.80 1.16 3.59
N LEU A 125 20.77 0.59 4.79
CA LEU A 125 19.62 0.70 5.70
C LEU A 125 19.39 2.15 6.15
N ASP A 126 20.46 2.90 6.43
CA ASP A 126 20.40 4.32 6.79
C ASP A 126 19.86 5.18 5.63
N ILE A 127 20.33 4.97 4.39
CA ILE A 127 19.80 5.67 3.21
C ILE A 127 18.30 5.36 3.02
N ILE A 128 17.90 4.09 3.11
CA ILE A 128 16.48 3.68 3.00
C ILE A 128 15.63 4.30 4.10
N GLN A 129 16.17 4.40 5.32
CA GLN A 129 15.51 5.04 6.46
C GLN A 129 15.35 6.54 6.21
N LYS A 130 16.43 7.25 5.89
CA LYS A 130 16.45 8.69 5.63
C LYS A 130 15.58 9.07 4.44
N ALA A 131 15.52 8.25 3.39
CA ALA A 131 14.59 8.41 2.28
C ALA A 131 13.10 8.29 2.66
N GLY A 132 12.81 7.86 3.89
CA GLY A 132 11.45 7.75 4.40
C GLY A 132 10.64 6.68 3.67
N ILE A 133 11.30 5.63 3.17
CA ILE A 133 10.64 4.57 2.41
C ILE A 133 9.79 3.72 3.35
N VAL A 134 8.54 3.51 2.94
CA VAL A 134 7.57 2.64 3.60
C VAL A 134 7.08 1.57 2.62
N GLY A 135 6.52 0.49 3.15
CA GLY A 135 5.90 -0.55 2.32
C GLY A 135 4.75 0.01 1.49
N LEU A 136 4.92 0.01 0.16
CA LEU A 136 4.02 0.65 -0.80
C LEU A 136 2.84 -0.23 -1.24
N GLY A 137 2.74 -1.44 -0.68
CA GLY A 137 1.58 -2.32 -0.82
C GLY A 137 0.40 -1.99 0.10
N GLY A 138 0.45 -0.85 0.80
CA GLY A 138 -0.69 -0.29 1.55
C GLY A 138 -0.52 -0.21 3.08
N ALA A 139 0.25 -1.12 3.70
CA ALA A 139 0.45 -1.11 5.16
C ALA A 139 1.34 0.05 5.65
N MET A 140 2.13 0.65 4.78
CA MET A 140 3.05 1.76 5.08
C MET A 140 3.96 1.48 6.29
N PHE A 141 4.43 0.23 6.44
CA PHE A 141 5.41 -0.11 7.47
C PHE A 141 6.81 0.34 7.01
N PRO A 142 7.62 1.01 7.86
CA PRO A 142 8.94 1.49 7.45
C PRO A 142 9.83 0.36 6.90
N THR A 143 10.36 0.57 5.70
CA THR A 143 11.04 -0.48 4.93
C THR A 143 12.35 -0.91 5.59
N HIS A 144 13.14 0.04 6.11
CA HIS A 144 14.40 -0.25 6.81
C HIS A 144 14.20 -1.21 8.01
N ILE A 145 13.10 -1.08 8.77
CA ILE A 145 12.78 -2.00 9.87
C ILE A 145 12.48 -3.40 9.33
N LYS A 146 11.71 -3.49 8.23
CA LYS A 146 11.37 -4.78 7.61
C LYS A 146 12.60 -5.49 7.04
N LEU A 147 13.60 -4.74 6.59
CA LEU A 147 14.86 -5.24 6.03
C LEU A 147 15.95 -5.52 7.08
N ASN A 148 15.68 -5.22 8.35
CA ASN A 148 16.61 -5.47 9.45
C ASN A 148 15.98 -6.41 10.50
N PRO A 149 15.71 -7.68 10.14
CA PRO A 149 15.18 -8.65 11.07
C PRO A 149 16.16 -8.91 12.23
N PRO A 150 15.67 -9.37 13.40
CA PRO A 150 16.54 -9.76 14.52
C PRO A 150 17.62 -10.78 14.10
N LYS A 151 18.78 -10.73 14.75
CA LYS A 151 19.96 -11.56 14.38
C LYS A 151 19.70 -13.07 14.46
N ASP A 152 18.75 -13.50 15.30
CA ASP A 152 18.33 -14.90 15.44
C ASP A 152 17.40 -15.37 14.30
N LYS A 153 16.85 -14.44 13.52
CA LYS A 153 15.96 -14.74 12.38
C LYS A 153 16.77 -14.81 11.09
N LYS A 154 17.14 -16.02 10.69
CA LYS A 154 17.77 -16.26 9.38
C LYS A 154 16.72 -16.13 8.27
N ILE A 155 16.94 -15.18 7.37
CA ILE A 155 16.14 -15.05 6.14
C ILE A 155 16.85 -15.81 5.03
N ASP A 156 16.10 -16.59 4.28
CA ASP A 156 16.62 -17.36 3.13
C ASP A 156 15.91 -17.03 1.81
N THR A 157 14.76 -16.35 1.88
CA THR A 157 13.89 -16.08 0.75
C THR A 157 13.38 -14.63 0.75
N LEU A 158 13.51 -13.95 -0.38
CA LEU A 158 12.84 -12.67 -0.68
C LEU A 158 11.70 -12.93 -1.68
N ILE A 159 10.50 -12.43 -1.37
CA ILE A 159 9.35 -12.48 -2.28
C ILE A 159 8.95 -11.06 -2.66
N ILE A 160 8.90 -10.80 -3.96
CA ILE A 160 8.38 -9.58 -4.54
C ILE A 160 6.90 -9.78 -4.86
N ASN A 161 6.06 -8.89 -4.33
CA ASN A 161 4.62 -8.89 -4.53
C ASN A 161 4.27 -8.03 -5.75
N GLY A 162 4.05 -8.70 -6.88
CA GLY A 162 3.51 -8.15 -8.12
C GLY A 162 2.06 -8.59 -8.38
N ALA A 163 1.36 -9.09 -7.36
CA ALA A 163 0.02 -9.65 -7.54
C ALA A 163 -1.01 -8.57 -7.93
N GLU A 164 -1.02 -7.43 -7.22
CA GLU A 164 -1.97 -6.32 -7.41
C GLU A 164 -3.42 -6.81 -7.61
N CYS A 165 -3.93 -7.52 -6.60
CA CYS A 165 -5.22 -8.20 -6.67
C CYS A 165 -6.45 -7.30 -6.40
N GLU A 166 -6.24 -6.03 -6.05
CA GLU A 166 -7.34 -5.06 -5.96
C GLU A 166 -7.91 -4.77 -7.35
N PRO A 167 -9.23 -4.85 -7.55
CA PRO A 167 -9.85 -4.39 -8.78
C PRO A 167 -9.51 -2.93 -9.10
N TYR A 168 -9.63 -2.57 -10.38
CA TYR A 168 -9.34 -1.26 -11.00
C TYR A 168 -7.88 -0.80 -10.97
N LEU A 169 -7.11 -1.13 -9.93
CA LEU A 169 -5.72 -0.69 -9.79
C LEU A 169 -4.85 -1.38 -10.82
N THR A 170 -3.93 -0.66 -11.46
CA THR A 170 -3.03 -1.19 -12.49
C THR A 170 -1.60 -0.66 -12.40
N ILE A 171 -1.30 0.17 -11.41
CA ILE A 171 0.00 0.82 -11.28
C ILE A 171 1.15 -0.17 -11.10
N ASP A 172 1.02 -1.19 -10.26
CA ASP A 172 2.08 -2.17 -10.04
C ASP A 172 2.28 -3.04 -11.30
N HIS A 173 1.21 -3.31 -12.05
CA HIS A 173 1.29 -3.95 -13.37
C HIS A 173 2.11 -3.08 -14.34
N ARG A 174 1.79 -1.79 -14.46
CA ARG A 174 2.56 -0.86 -15.31
C ARG A 174 4.00 -0.70 -14.84
N MET A 175 4.25 -0.65 -13.53
CA MET A 175 5.60 -0.60 -12.97
C MET A 175 6.43 -1.82 -13.40
N MET A 176 5.85 -3.02 -13.39
CA MET A 176 6.53 -4.22 -13.88
C MET A 176 6.81 -4.18 -15.38
N LEU A 177 6.00 -3.49 -16.18
CA LEU A 177 6.23 -3.36 -17.63
C LEU A 177 7.24 -2.27 -17.99
N GLU A 178 7.21 -1.14 -17.28
CA GLU A 178 7.93 0.08 -17.67
C GLU A 178 9.19 0.33 -16.84
N LYS A 179 9.27 -0.26 -15.64
CA LYS A 179 10.32 -0.01 -14.65
C LYS A 179 11.03 -1.28 -14.18
N HIS A 180 10.98 -2.34 -14.97
CA HIS A 180 11.53 -3.65 -14.58
C HIS A 180 13.04 -3.63 -14.34
N GLU A 181 13.80 -2.77 -15.01
CA GLU A 181 15.25 -2.67 -14.82
C GLU A 181 15.57 -1.98 -13.50
N GLU A 182 14.90 -0.87 -13.21
CA GLU A 182 15.04 -0.14 -11.95
C GLU A 182 14.53 -0.96 -10.76
N ILE A 183 13.42 -1.69 -10.94
CA ILE A 183 12.92 -2.64 -9.93
C ILE A 183 13.97 -3.72 -9.64
N LEU A 184 14.63 -4.26 -10.68
CA LEU A 184 15.66 -5.28 -10.50
C LEU A 184 16.86 -4.75 -9.71
N LEU A 185 17.30 -3.51 -9.96
CA LEU A 185 18.34 -2.88 -9.15
C LEU A 185 17.93 -2.75 -7.68
N GLY A 186 16.67 -2.37 -7.42
CA GLY A 186 16.10 -2.36 -6.07
C GLY A 186 16.10 -3.74 -5.41
N ILE A 187 15.84 -4.80 -6.18
CA ILE A 187 15.91 -6.19 -5.70
C ILE A 187 17.35 -6.56 -5.34
N GLU A 188 18.34 -6.23 -6.17
CA GLU A 188 19.75 -6.55 -5.88
C GLU A 188 20.26 -5.82 -4.63
N ILE A 189 19.87 -4.57 -4.41
CA ILE A 189 20.15 -3.84 -3.16
C ILE A 189 19.58 -4.60 -1.95
N VAL A 190 18.33 -5.05 -2.04
CA VAL A 190 17.68 -5.78 -0.94
C VAL A 190 18.29 -7.17 -0.73
N LYS A 191 18.69 -7.86 -1.81
CA LYS A 191 19.42 -9.13 -1.73
C LYS A 191 20.72 -8.96 -0.94
N LYS A 192 21.48 -7.90 -1.21
CA LYS A 192 22.71 -7.57 -0.47
C LYS A 192 22.43 -7.30 1.02
N ILE A 193 21.40 -6.51 1.35
CA ILE A 193 21.03 -6.19 2.74
C ILE A 193 20.65 -7.45 3.54
N LEU A 194 19.84 -8.32 2.92
CA LEU A 194 19.33 -9.55 3.56
C LEU A 194 20.31 -10.72 3.47
N ASN A 195 21.31 -10.64 2.58
CA ASN A 195 22.22 -11.72 2.22
C ASN A 195 21.45 -12.99 1.77
N VAL A 196 20.58 -12.83 0.76
CA VAL A 196 19.72 -13.90 0.23
C VAL A 196 19.90 -14.11 -1.27
N GLU A 197 19.89 -15.37 -1.68
CA GLU A 197 19.97 -15.77 -3.09
C GLU A 197 18.60 -16.13 -3.68
N ASN A 198 17.69 -16.68 -2.87
CA ASN A 198 16.38 -17.10 -3.38
C ASN A 198 15.44 -15.89 -3.48
N VAL A 199 15.22 -15.43 -4.71
CA VAL A 199 14.26 -14.35 -4.98
C VAL A 199 13.16 -14.83 -5.90
N TYR A 200 11.93 -14.58 -5.49
CA TYR A 200 10.72 -14.88 -6.25
C TYR A 200 9.92 -13.61 -6.50
N ILE A 201 9.23 -13.52 -7.63
CA ILE A 201 8.15 -12.54 -7.82
C ILE A 201 6.84 -13.28 -8.09
N GLY A 202 5.81 -12.98 -7.30
CA GLY A 202 4.47 -13.52 -7.50
C GLY A 202 3.63 -12.58 -8.34
N ILE A 203 3.11 -13.06 -9.48
CA ILE A 203 2.31 -12.27 -10.43
C ILE A 203 1.04 -13.03 -10.79
N GLU A 204 -0.12 -12.38 -10.75
CA GLU A 204 -1.39 -13.01 -11.17
C GLU A 204 -1.43 -13.27 -12.68
N ASP A 205 -2.08 -14.37 -13.07
CA ASP A 205 -2.18 -14.86 -14.45
C ASP A 205 -2.99 -13.95 -15.40
N ASN A 206 -3.70 -12.95 -14.87
CA ASN A 206 -4.29 -11.87 -15.66
C ASN A 206 -3.27 -10.84 -16.21
N LYS A 207 -1.99 -10.93 -15.83
CA LYS A 207 -0.89 -10.04 -16.26
C LYS A 207 0.17 -10.81 -17.05
N ILE A 208 -0.27 -11.55 -18.07
CA ILE A 208 0.59 -12.47 -18.84
C ILE A 208 1.75 -11.76 -19.55
N ASP A 209 1.53 -10.51 -19.97
CA ASP A 209 2.54 -9.62 -20.54
C ASP A 209 3.69 -9.35 -19.57
N ALA A 210 3.39 -9.02 -18.30
CA ALA A 210 4.39 -8.84 -17.26
C ALA A 210 5.10 -10.16 -16.91
N ILE A 211 4.36 -11.27 -16.85
CA ILE A 211 4.95 -12.60 -16.62
C ILE A 211 5.96 -12.94 -17.72
N ASN A 212 5.60 -12.75 -18.99
CA ASN A 212 6.47 -13.07 -20.12
C ASN A 212 7.71 -12.16 -20.16
N LEU A 213 7.50 -10.85 -20.01
CA LEU A 213 8.58 -9.87 -19.99
C LEU A 213 9.61 -10.18 -18.89
N LEU A 214 9.14 -10.38 -17.66
CA LEU A 214 10.05 -10.60 -16.53
C LEU A 214 10.72 -11.98 -16.57
N ASN A 215 10.06 -13.01 -17.11
CA ASN A 215 10.71 -14.31 -17.32
C ASN A 215 11.90 -14.22 -18.28
N ASP A 216 11.81 -13.37 -19.30
CA ASP A 216 12.90 -13.11 -20.23
C ASP A 216 13.99 -12.24 -19.57
N LYS A 217 13.61 -11.04 -19.10
CA LYS A 217 14.56 -10.02 -18.63
C LYS A 217 15.23 -10.35 -17.30
N TRP A 218 14.60 -11.13 -16.43
CA TRP A 218 15.14 -11.48 -15.10
C TRP A 218 15.62 -12.92 -15.02
N ARG A 219 15.79 -13.61 -16.16
CA ARG A 219 16.26 -15.00 -16.22
C ARG A 219 17.54 -15.19 -15.40
N GLY A 220 17.51 -16.17 -14.50
CA GLY A 220 18.64 -16.51 -13.62
C GLY A 220 18.85 -15.58 -12.42
N LYS A 221 18.08 -14.48 -12.32
CA LYS A 221 18.19 -13.51 -11.21
C LYS A 221 17.00 -13.57 -10.26
N VAL A 222 15.79 -13.65 -10.82
CA VAL A 222 14.54 -13.71 -10.05
C VAL A 222 13.62 -14.76 -10.68
N THR A 223 13.05 -15.64 -9.85
CA THR A 223 12.09 -16.64 -10.31
C THR A 223 10.69 -16.04 -10.37
N VAL A 224 10.11 -15.97 -11.57
CA VAL A 224 8.71 -15.53 -11.75
C VAL A 224 7.78 -16.69 -11.43
N VAL A 225 6.82 -16.45 -10.54
CA VAL A 225 5.83 -17.44 -10.09
C VAL A 225 4.44 -16.96 -10.49
N PRO A 226 3.86 -17.52 -11.58
CA PRO A 226 2.48 -17.27 -11.94
C PRO A 226 1.51 -17.73 -10.83
N LEU A 227 0.60 -16.84 -10.46
CA LEU A 227 -0.41 -17.02 -9.42
C LEU A 227 -1.79 -17.04 -10.05
N LYS A 228 -2.72 -17.79 -9.45
CA LYS A 228 -4.13 -17.73 -9.85
C LYS A 228 -4.71 -16.37 -9.49
N THR A 229 -5.34 -15.66 -10.43
CA THR A 229 -6.08 -14.42 -10.17
C THR A 229 -7.19 -14.67 -9.16
N LYS A 230 -7.00 -14.16 -7.94
CA LYS A 230 -7.91 -14.43 -6.82
C LYS A 230 -7.66 -13.49 -5.65
N TYR A 231 -8.65 -12.74 -5.21
CA TYR A 231 -8.46 -11.84 -4.08
C TYR A 231 -8.55 -12.58 -2.71
N PRO A 232 -7.66 -12.32 -1.72
CA PRO A 232 -6.52 -11.39 -1.74
C PRO A 232 -5.17 -12.09 -1.98
N GLN A 233 -4.82 -12.41 -3.23
CA GLN A 233 -3.55 -13.09 -3.59
C GLN A 233 -2.30 -12.33 -3.15
N GLY A 234 -2.37 -11.00 -3.12
CA GLY A 234 -1.30 -10.11 -2.67
C GLY A 234 -1.20 -9.96 -1.15
N ALA A 235 -2.09 -10.54 -0.35
CA ALA A 235 -1.94 -10.53 1.10
C ALA A 235 -0.72 -11.34 1.53
N GLU A 236 0.08 -10.80 2.45
CA GLU A 236 1.43 -11.27 2.75
C GLU A 236 1.49 -12.78 3.07
N LYS A 237 0.64 -13.27 3.98
CA LYS A 237 0.62 -14.70 4.36
C LYS A 237 0.15 -15.60 3.20
N GLN A 238 -0.83 -15.14 2.42
CA GLN A 238 -1.37 -15.86 1.28
C GLN A 238 -0.35 -15.96 0.14
N LEU A 239 0.42 -14.90 -0.09
CA LEU A 239 1.48 -14.87 -1.09
C LEU A 239 2.64 -15.80 -0.70
N ILE A 240 3.09 -15.75 0.56
CA ILE A 240 4.14 -16.64 1.09
C ILE A 240 3.73 -18.10 0.87
N TYR A 241 2.51 -18.47 1.27
CA TYR A 241 2.02 -19.83 1.08
C TYR A 241 1.91 -20.20 -0.40
N ALA A 242 1.39 -19.30 -1.24
CA ALA A 242 1.25 -19.58 -2.66
C ALA A 242 2.61 -19.89 -3.32
N VAL A 243 3.64 -19.10 -3.01
CA VAL A 243 5.00 -19.23 -3.58
C VAL A 243 5.81 -20.36 -2.95
N THR A 244 5.84 -20.44 -1.62
CA THR A 244 6.80 -21.30 -0.89
C THR A 244 6.17 -22.49 -0.17
N LYS A 245 4.84 -22.54 -0.07
CA LYS A 245 4.08 -23.48 0.78
C LYS A 245 4.39 -23.38 2.29
N ARG A 246 5.15 -22.37 2.72
CA ARG A 246 5.37 -22.07 4.14
C ARG A 246 4.13 -21.39 4.73
N SER A 247 3.77 -21.77 5.95
CA SER A 247 2.63 -21.20 6.67
C SER A 247 3.13 -20.34 7.82
N VAL A 248 2.86 -19.03 7.76
CA VAL A 248 3.22 -18.11 8.85
C VAL A 248 2.35 -18.43 10.07
N PRO A 249 2.94 -18.71 11.25
CA PRO A 249 2.18 -19.07 12.44
C PRO A 249 1.24 -17.94 12.88
N ARG A 250 0.27 -18.30 13.73
CA ARG A 250 -0.64 -17.35 14.38
C ARG A 250 0.18 -16.36 15.21
N GLY A 251 -0.13 -15.07 15.11
CA GLY A 251 0.66 -14.00 15.77
C GLY A 251 2.08 -13.79 15.21
N GLY A 252 2.60 -14.70 14.40
CA GLY A 252 3.91 -14.60 13.78
C GLY A 252 3.94 -13.70 12.53
N LEU A 253 5.17 -13.39 12.14
CA LEU A 253 5.57 -12.54 11.02
C LEU A 253 6.29 -13.36 9.94
N PRO A 254 6.40 -12.86 8.70
CA PRO A 254 7.09 -13.56 7.61
C PRO A 254 8.51 -14.05 7.96
N MET A 255 9.25 -13.27 8.75
CA MET A 255 10.60 -13.65 9.19
C MET A 255 10.63 -14.91 10.07
N ASP A 256 9.52 -15.26 10.72
CA ASP A 256 9.42 -16.50 11.52
C ASP A 256 9.43 -17.76 10.64
N VAL A 257 9.23 -17.60 9.34
CA VAL A 257 9.36 -18.68 8.33
C VAL A 257 10.48 -18.41 7.33
N GLY A 258 11.44 -17.53 7.67
CA GLY A 258 12.62 -17.23 6.86
C GLY A 258 12.34 -16.40 5.60
N VAL A 259 11.22 -15.69 5.55
CA VAL A 259 10.79 -14.93 4.36
C VAL A 259 10.68 -13.43 4.64
N VAL A 260 11.12 -12.61 3.69
CA VAL A 260 10.75 -11.19 3.62
C VAL A 260 9.93 -10.96 2.35
N VAL A 261 8.82 -10.24 2.47
CA VAL A 261 7.97 -9.86 1.34
C VAL A 261 8.09 -8.37 1.08
N GLN A 262 8.31 -7.94 -0.17
CA GLN A 262 8.30 -6.53 -0.54
C GLN A 262 7.46 -6.29 -1.79
N ASN A 263 6.86 -5.11 -1.93
CA ASN A 263 6.08 -4.77 -3.13
C ASN A 263 7.00 -4.26 -4.26
N VAL A 264 6.60 -4.46 -5.52
CA VAL A 264 7.36 -4.00 -6.70
C VAL A 264 7.66 -2.51 -6.66
N SER A 265 6.68 -1.67 -6.31
CA SER A 265 6.88 -0.22 -6.19
C SER A 265 7.88 0.13 -5.07
N THR A 266 7.97 -0.68 -4.01
CA THR A 266 8.96 -0.48 -2.93
C THR A 266 10.39 -0.75 -3.41
N MET A 267 10.59 -1.71 -4.31
CA MET A 267 11.93 -1.95 -4.90
C MET A 267 12.38 -0.77 -5.75
N TYR A 268 11.47 -0.24 -6.58
CA TYR A 268 11.74 0.98 -7.33
C TYR A 268 12.11 2.17 -6.41
N ALA A 269 11.37 2.37 -5.32
CA ALA A 269 11.68 3.44 -4.35
C ALA A 269 13.05 3.25 -3.67
N ILE A 270 13.47 2.01 -3.39
CA ILE A 270 14.81 1.73 -2.83
C ILE A 270 15.89 2.07 -3.85
N LYS A 271 15.69 1.70 -5.12
CA LYS A 271 16.61 2.09 -6.20
C LYS A 271 16.75 3.60 -6.26
N GLU A 272 15.64 4.34 -6.32
CA GLU A 272 15.67 5.81 -6.43
C GLU A 272 16.41 6.47 -5.25
N ALA A 273 16.24 5.95 -4.04
CA ALA A 273 16.95 6.46 -2.87
C ALA A 273 18.45 6.17 -2.89
N VAL A 274 18.83 4.92 -3.16
CA VAL A 274 20.22 4.47 -3.02
C VAL A 274 21.09 4.90 -4.21
N ILE A 275 20.53 4.84 -5.42
CA ILE A 275 21.29 5.11 -6.66
C ILE A 275 21.13 6.58 -7.07
N ASP A 276 19.92 7.13 -7.00
CA ASP A 276 19.64 8.49 -7.50
C ASP A 276 19.54 9.55 -6.39
N GLY A 277 19.61 9.14 -5.12
CA GLY A 277 19.54 10.04 -3.97
C GLY A 277 18.16 10.64 -3.73
N LYS A 278 17.11 10.14 -4.38
CA LYS A 278 15.77 10.73 -4.28
C LYS A 278 14.97 10.10 -3.14
N PRO A 279 14.50 10.90 -2.17
CA PRO A 279 13.59 10.40 -1.14
C PRO A 279 12.21 10.08 -1.71
N LEU A 280 11.41 9.32 -0.95
CA LEU A 280 10.05 8.96 -1.35
C LEU A 280 9.11 10.17 -1.23
N ILE A 281 9.00 10.94 -2.31
CA ILE A 281 8.14 12.13 -2.42
C ILE A 281 7.15 12.08 -3.57
N GLU A 282 7.26 11.08 -4.43
CA GLU A 282 6.30 10.79 -5.50
C GLU A 282 5.81 9.35 -5.39
N ARG A 283 4.57 9.12 -5.82
CA ARG A 283 3.93 7.82 -5.79
C ARG A 283 3.30 7.54 -7.15
N GLY A 284 3.62 6.37 -7.71
CA GLY A 284 2.85 5.82 -8.82
C GLY A 284 1.42 5.57 -8.35
N LEU A 285 0.45 6.04 -9.11
CA LEU A 285 -0.96 6.11 -8.75
C LEU A 285 -1.84 5.74 -9.96
N THR A 286 -2.79 4.81 -9.78
CA THR A 286 -3.87 4.61 -10.76
C THR A 286 -5.05 5.54 -10.44
N LEU A 287 -5.42 6.43 -11.36
CA LEU A 287 -6.68 7.18 -11.32
C LEU A 287 -7.69 6.48 -12.23
N THR A 288 -8.82 6.02 -11.70
CA THR A 288 -9.70 5.09 -12.42
C THR A 288 -11.12 5.06 -11.84
N GLY A 289 -11.98 4.23 -12.42
CA GLY A 289 -13.38 4.06 -12.06
C GLY A 289 -14.34 4.62 -13.10
N GLU A 290 -15.60 4.17 -13.07
CA GLU A 290 -16.60 4.50 -14.09
C GLU A 290 -16.88 6.00 -14.18
N ALA A 291 -16.72 6.71 -13.06
CA ALA A 291 -17.06 8.12 -12.95
C ALA A 291 -15.94 9.07 -13.39
N ILE A 292 -14.71 8.60 -13.63
CA ILE A 292 -13.61 9.44 -14.12
C ILE A 292 -13.68 9.58 -15.65
N LYS A 293 -13.58 10.81 -16.17
CA LYS A 293 -13.59 11.08 -17.62
C LYS A 293 -12.38 10.43 -18.31
N LYS A 294 -11.19 10.58 -17.73
CA LYS A 294 -9.93 10.06 -18.27
C LYS A 294 -9.12 9.23 -17.25
N PRO A 295 -9.39 7.92 -17.13
CA PRO A 295 -8.57 7.03 -16.34
C PRO A 295 -7.12 6.97 -16.83
N GLY A 296 -6.18 6.64 -15.94
CA GLY A 296 -4.77 6.49 -16.30
C GLY A 296 -3.85 6.20 -15.11
N ASN A 297 -2.57 6.01 -15.41
CA ASN A 297 -1.52 5.78 -14.43
C ASN A 297 -0.57 6.98 -14.40
N TRP A 298 -0.22 7.44 -13.19
CA TRP A 298 0.47 8.70 -13.00
C TRP A 298 1.53 8.63 -11.91
N TRP A 299 2.65 9.33 -12.11
CA TRP A 299 3.54 9.74 -11.01
C TRP A 299 3.02 11.04 -10.41
N VAL A 300 2.62 11.00 -9.15
CA VAL A 300 2.03 12.15 -8.45
C VAL A 300 2.82 12.46 -7.18
N ARG A 301 3.03 13.75 -6.89
CA ARG A 301 3.65 14.20 -5.64
C ARG A 301 2.79 13.82 -4.44
N VAL A 302 3.44 13.30 -3.40
CA VAL A 302 2.79 13.08 -2.11
C VAL A 302 2.27 14.43 -1.58
N GLY A 303 1.09 14.46 -0.98
CA GLY A 303 0.49 15.70 -0.50
C GLY A 303 -0.39 16.43 -1.52
N THR A 304 -0.44 15.99 -2.78
CA THR A 304 -1.37 16.55 -3.78
C THR A 304 -2.83 16.24 -3.41
N PRO A 305 -3.74 17.24 -3.41
CA PRO A 305 -5.18 17.02 -3.21
C PRO A 305 -5.81 16.11 -4.25
N ILE A 306 -6.81 15.32 -3.85
CA ILE A 306 -7.54 14.44 -4.77
C ILE A 306 -8.35 15.23 -5.80
N SER A 307 -8.92 16.38 -5.43
CA SER A 307 -9.56 17.32 -6.36
C SER A 307 -8.63 17.70 -7.50
N TRP A 308 -7.42 18.17 -7.18
CA TRP A 308 -6.41 18.52 -8.17
C TRP A 308 -6.10 17.35 -9.11
N ILE A 309 -5.99 16.12 -8.59
CA ILE A 309 -5.71 14.92 -9.40
C ILE A 309 -6.87 14.63 -10.36
N VAL A 310 -8.10 14.68 -9.87
CA VAL A 310 -9.30 14.44 -10.68
C VAL A 310 -9.42 15.48 -11.79
N ASP A 311 -9.24 16.75 -11.47
CA ASP A 311 -9.43 17.84 -12.43
C ASP A 311 -8.30 17.88 -13.48
N ASN A 312 -7.05 17.79 -13.05
CA ASN A 312 -5.90 17.98 -13.95
C ASN A 312 -5.47 16.70 -14.68
N LEU A 313 -5.68 15.52 -14.08
CA LEU A 313 -5.25 14.24 -14.68
C LEU A 313 -6.43 13.43 -15.23
N GLY A 314 -7.57 13.51 -14.53
CA GLY A 314 -8.79 12.79 -14.87
C GLY A 314 -9.77 13.55 -15.77
N GLU A 315 -9.51 14.83 -16.03
CA GLU A 315 -10.41 15.76 -16.75
C GLU A 315 -11.80 15.90 -16.07
N GLY A 316 -11.85 15.70 -14.75
CA GLY A 316 -13.07 15.78 -13.95
C GLY A 316 -13.89 14.48 -13.93
N PHE A 317 -15.06 14.58 -13.30
CA PHE A 317 -16.05 13.50 -13.29
C PHE A 317 -16.93 13.54 -14.54
N LYS A 318 -17.45 12.37 -14.95
CA LYS A 318 -18.45 12.28 -16.01
C LYS A 318 -19.75 12.96 -15.59
N GLU A 319 -20.41 13.59 -16.54
CA GLU A 319 -21.70 14.26 -16.34
C GLU A 319 -22.86 13.25 -16.25
N GLY A 320 -23.98 13.67 -15.65
CA GLY A 320 -25.20 12.86 -15.55
C GLY A 320 -25.14 11.73 -14.51
N LEU A 321 -24.17 11.75 -13.60
CA LEU A 321 -24.07 10.80 -12.49
C LEU A 321 -24.79 11.35 -11.25
N GLU A 322 -25.75 10.58 -10.73
CA GLU A 322 -26.54 10.97 -9.55
C GLU A 322 -25.71 10.91 -8.25
N GLU A 323 -24.86 9.89 -8.11
CA GLU A 323 -23.99 9.70 -6.94
C GLU A 323 -22.62 9.17 -7.36
N ILE A 324 -21.57 9.71 -6.75
CA ILE A 324 -20.18 9.29 -6.98
C ILE A 324 -19.54 8.98 -5.65
N LYS A 325 -18.99 7.77 -5.51
CA LYS A 325 -18.20 7.36 -4.36
C LYS A 325 -16.73 7.27 -4.74
N ILE A 326 -15.90 8.02 -4.03
CA ILE A 326 -14.45 8.03 -4.26
C ILE A 326 -13.76 7.23 -3.16
N LEU A 327 -12.81 6.39 -3.57
CA LEU A 327 -12.01 5.54 -2.70
C LEU A 327 -10.53 5.86 -2.88
N MET A 328 -9.82 6.05 -1.76
CA MET A 328 -8.35 5.96 -1.72
C MET A 328 -7.96 4.48 -1.72
N GLY A 329 -7.50 3.97 -2.86
CA GLY A 329 -7.23 2.56 -3.13
C GLY A 329 -8.31 1.91 -4.02
N GLY A 330 -8.39 0.58 -3.96
CA GLY A 330 -9.38 -0.21 -4.70
C GLY A 330 -10.69 -0.44 -3.91
N PRO A 331 -11.70 -1.09 -4.52
CA PRO A 331 -13.01 -1.29 -3.90
C PRO A 331 -13.02 -2.27 -2.71
N MET A 332 -12.00 -3.12 -2.52
CA MET A 332 -12.03 -4.12 -1.47
C MET A 332 -11.54 -3.60 -0.11
N MET A 333 -10.41 -2.87 -0.10
CA MET A 333 -9.77 -2.33 1.11
C MET A 333 -9.66 -0.80 1.11
N GLY A 334 -9.98 -0.14 0.01
CA GLY A 334 -9.88 1.31 -0.12
C GLY A 334 -10.73 2.05 0.90
N ILE A 335 -10.27 3.26 1.22
CA ILE A 335 -10.91 4.12 2.22
C ILE A 335 -11.86 5.06 1.50
N PRO A 336 -13.17 5.03 1.79
CA PRO A 336 -14.10 6.00 1.23
C PRO A 336 -13.78 7.40 1.76
N ILE A 337 -13.71 8.36 0.85
CA ILE A 337 -13.47 9.76 1.18
C ILE A 337 -14.74 10.57 0.95
N ASN A 338 -14.97 11.55 1.82
CA ASN A 338 -16.08 12.50 1.76
C ASN A 338 -15.60 13.93 1.52
N ASN A 339 -14.29 14.15 1.45
CA ASN A 339 -13.66 15.42 1.14
C ASN A 339 -12.56 15.19 0.11
N ILE A 340 -12.74 15.73 -1.10
CA ILE A 340 -11.77 15.63 -2.20
C ILE A 340 -10.53 16.51 -2.01
N GLU A 341 -10.54 17.41 -1.03
CA GLU A 341 -9.33 18.14 -0.59
C GLU A 341 -8.39 17.28 0.25
N THR A 342 -8.76 16.02 0.53
CA THR A 342 -7.85 15.07 1.19
C THR A 342 -6.62 14.84 0.30
N PRO A 343 -5.40 15.03 0.81
CA PRO A 343 -4.19 14.80 0.03
C PRO A 343 -3.83 13.32 -0.06
N ILE A 344 -3.16 12.93 -1.14
CA ILE A 344 -2.57 11.59 -1.25
C ILE A 344 -1.37 11.43 -0.31
N VAL A 345 -1.13 10.19 0.13
CA VAL A 345 0.01 9.82 0.98
C VAL A 345 0.87 8.73 0.33
N LYS A 346 2.05 8.45 0.88
CA LYS A 346 2.98 7.41 0.39
C LYS A 346 2.32 6.06 0.07
N GLY A 347 1.41 5.59 0.94
CA GLY A 347 0.72 4.31 0.76
C GLY A 347 -0.42 4.29 -0.24
N ASN A 348 -0.78 5.44 -0.83
CA ASN A 348 -1.90 5.54 -1.75
C ASN A 348 -1.48 5.13 -3.17
N ASN A 349 -1.88 3.94 -3.63
CA ASN A 349 -1.56 3.44 -4.97
C ASN A 349 -2.69 3.63 -6.01
N GLY A 350 -3.86 4.14 -5.61
CA GLY A 350 -4.88 4.55 -6.56
C GLY A 350 -6.00 5.40 -5.98
N ILE A 351 -6.75 6.03 -6.88
CA ILE A 351 -8.01 6.72 -6.61
C ILE A 351 -9.05 6.07 -7.51
N THR A 352 -10.03 5.41 -6.91
CA THR A 352 -11.09 4.71 -7.64
C THR A 352 -12.41 5.42 -7.40
N SER A 353 -13.05 5.85 -8.49
CA SER A 353 -14.36 6.50 -8.44
C SER A 353 -15.45 5.59 -8.98
N ILE A 354 -16.29 5.05 -8.10
CA ILE A 354 -17.36 4.12 -8.45
C ILE A 354 -18.72 4.80 -8.36
N VAL A 355 -19.65 4.38 -9.20
CA VAL A 355 -21.07 4.71 -9.07
C VAL A 355 -21.69 3.67 -8.12
N PRO A 356 -22.16 4.06 -6.93
CA PRO A 356 -22.72 3.10 -5.99
C PRO A 356 -24.04 2.54 -6.53
N HIS A 357 -24.24 1.24 -6.33
CA HIS A 357 -25.56 0.63 -6.44
C HIS A 357 -26.14 0.48 -5.04
N GLU A 358 -27.32 1.05 -4.78
CA GLU A 358 -27.99 0.92 -3.49
C GLU A 358 -28.26 -0.57 -3.20
N GLN A 359 -27.66 -1.09 -2.12
CA GLN A 359 -27.86 -2.47 -1.70
C GLN A 359 -28.16 -2.48 -0.19
N LYS A 360 -29.41 -2.81 0.16
CA LYS A 360 -29.86 -2.88 1.55
C LYS A 360 -29.38 -4.17 2.20
N SER A 361 -28.75 -4.04 3.36
CA SER A 361 -28.36 -5.18 4.19
C SER A 361 -29.58 -5.85 4.80
N THR A 362 -29.59 -7.19 4.84
CA THR A 362 -30.65 -8.00 5.46
C THR A 362 -30.08 -8.91 6.55
N PHE A 363 -30.91 -9.79 7.12
CA PHE A 363 -30.49 -10.70 8.18
C PHE A 363 -29.60 -11.85 7.66
N CYS A 364 -28.72 -12.35 8.52
CA CYS A 364 -27.87 -13.49 8.19
C CYS A 364 -28.71 -14.77 7.99
N ILE A 365 -28.61 -15.37 6.80
CA ILE A 365 -29.29 -16.62 6.44
C ILE A 365 -28.48 -17.89 6.75
N ARG A 366 -27.35 -17.78 7.46
CA ARG A 366 -26.50 -18.91 7.90
C ARG A 366 -25.99 -19.83 6.78
N CYS A 367 -25.78 -19.29 5.57
CA CYS A 367 -25.29 -20.04 4.41
C CYS A 367 -23.80 -20.43 4.45
N SER A 368 -23.04 -19.98 5.45
CA SER A 368 -21.59 -20.24 5.62
C SER A 368 -20.66 -19.78 4.49
N TYR A 369 -21.14 -19.05 3.47
CA TYR A 369 -20.29 -18.53 2.38
C TYR A 369 -19.12 -17.69 2.89
N CYS A 370 -19.33 -16.84 3.90
CA CYS A 370 -18.28 -16.03 4.50
C CYS A 370 -17.14 -16.87 5.12
N VAL A 371 -17.43 -18.09 5.60
CA VAL A 371 -16.45 -19.02 6.17
C VAL A 371 -15.61 -19.61 5.04
N ASN A 372 -16.27 -20.10 3.99
CA ASN A 372 -15.63 -20.77 2.85
C ASN A 372 -14.63 -19.86 2.11
N VAL A 373 -14.92 -18.56 2.03
CA VAL A 373 -14.03 -17.59 1.36
C VAL A 373 -12.98 -16.98 2.28
N CYS A 374 -13.00 -17.24 3.59
CA CYS A 374 -12.08 -16.60 4.51
C CYS A 374 -10.64 -17.12 4.28
N PRO A 375 -9.69 -16.26 3.85
CA PRO A 375 -8.33 -16.71 3.56
C PRO A 375 -7.52 -17.09 4.80
N MET A 376 -8.05 -16.75 5.99
CA MET A 376 -7.47 -17.05 7.29
C MET A 376 -8.19 -18.22 8.00
N GLY A 377 -9.19 -18.85 7.36
CA GLY A 377 -9.96 -19.95 7.95
C GLY A 377 -10.82 -19.56 9.17
N LEU A 378 -11.17 -18.27 9.30
CA LEU A 378 -11.99 -17.77 10.42
C LEU A 378 -13.49 -17.97 10.16
N GLN A 379 -14.31 -17.63 11.16
CA GLN A 379 -15.77 -17.60 11.07
C GLN A 379 -16.30 -16.15 11.11
N PRO A 380 -16.35 -15.41 9.98
CA PRO A 380 -16.69 -13.99 9.99
C PRO A 380 -18.09 -13.68 10.52
N TYR A 381 -19.08 -14.53 10.24
CA TYR A 381 -20.44 -14.36 10.77
C TYR A 381 -20.47 -14.38 12.31
N LEU A 382 -19.65 -15.24 12.93
CA LEU A 382 -19.60 -15.37 14.38
C LEU A 382 -18.84 -14.19 15.00
N LEU A 383 -17.72 -13.78 14.39
CA LEU A 383 -16.99 -12.58 14.80
C LEU A 383 -17.86 -11.33 14.71
N ASP A 384 -18.66 -11.18 13.65
CA ASP A 384 -19.63 -10.10 13.49
C ASP A 384 -20.71 -10.14 14.60
N LEU A 385 -21.29 -11.32 14.86
CA LEU A 385 -22.30 -11.50 15.91
C LEU A 385 -21.75 -11.15 17.30
N LEU A 386 -20.57 -11.66 17.66
CA LEU A 386 -19.93 -11.37 18.95
C LEU A 386 -19.55 -9.90 19.08
N GLY A 387 -19.05 -9.28 17.99
CA GLY A 387 -18.76 -7.85 17.93
C GLY A 387 -20.00 -6.99 18.17
N LYS A 388 -21.13 -7.30 17.52
CA LYS A 388 -22.43 -6.61 17.73
C LYS A 388 -22.94 -6.79 19.17
N LYS A 389 -22.71 -7.95 19.77
CA LYS A 389 -23.05 -8.24 21.17
C LYS A 389 -22.03 -7.72 22.18
N LYS A 390 -20.98 -7.00 21.74
CA LYS A 390 -19.88 -6.48 22.58
C LYS A 390 -19.13 -7.57 23.38
N ARG A 391 -19.16 -8.83 22.91
CA ARG A 391 -18.46 -9.98 23.52
C ARG A 391 -17.04 -10.10 22.98
N TYR A 392 -16.21 -9.09 23.27
CA TYR A 392 -14.91 -8.92 22.60
C TYR A 392 -13.86 -9.97 23.01
N ASP A 393 -13.82 -10.38 24.28
CA ASP A 393 -12.88 -11.42 24.73
C ASP A 393 -13.17 -12.77 24.08
N GLU A 394 -14.44 -13.13 23.93
CA GLU A 394 -14.84 -14.34 23.21
C GLU A 394 -14.46 -14.26 21.73
N ALA A 395 -14.71 -13.12 21.09
CA ALA A 395 -14.28 -12.90 19.71
C ALA A 395 -12.74 -13.04 19.57
N ALA A 396 -11.97 -12.52 20.53
CA ALA A 396 -10.52 -12.66 20.56
C ALA A 396 -10.07 -14.13 20.70
N SER A 397 -10.75 -14.90 21.56
CA SER A 397 -10.45 -16.33 21.75
C SER A 397 -10.56 -17.14 20.45
N ILE A 398 -11.49 -16.77 19.57
CA ILE A 398 -11.72 -17.44 18.27
C ILE A 398 -11.02 -16.75 17.08
N GLY A 399 -10.08 -15.83 17.34
CA GLY A 399 -9.22 -15.28 16.29
C GLY A 399 -9.63 -13.93 15.71
N LEU A 400 -10.34 -13.09 16.46
CA LEU A 400 -10.62 -11.69 16.06
C LEU A 400 -9.37 -10.97 15.56
N MET A 401 -8.24 -11.15 16.25
CA MET A 401 -6.97 -10.47 15.94
C MET A 401 -6.26 -11.02 14.70
N ASP A 402 -6.61 -12.24 14.25
CA ASP A 402 -6.02 -12.89 13.09
C ASP A 402 -6.67 -12.47 11.77
N CYS A 403 -7.84 -11.82 11.83
CA CYS A 403 -8.51 -11.31 10.64
C CYS A 403 -7.61 -10.28 9.94
N ILE A 404 -7.45 -10.37 8.62
CA ILE A 404 -6.66 -9.42 7.83
C ILE A 404 -7.49 -8.28 7.22
N GLU A 405 -8.79 -8.20 7.56
CA GLU A 405 -9.70 -7.13 7.14
C GLU A 405 -9.88 -7.01 5.62
N CYS A 406 -9.62 -8.08 4.86
CA CYS A 406 -9.63 -8.08 3.40
C CYS A 406 -11.01 -7.89 2.75
N GLY A 407 -12.12 -8.10 3.45
CA GLY A 407 -13.45 -7.88 2.87
C GLY A 407 -14.02 -9.02 2.02
N SER A 408 -13.30 -10.12 1.79
CA SER A 408 -13.82 -11.29 1.04
C SER A 408 -15.16 -11.78 1.58
N CYS A 409 -15.32 -11.80 2.91
CA CYS A 409 -16.55 -12.20 3.57
C CYS A 409 -17.72 -11.23 3.36
N THR A 410 -17.44 -9.92 3.30
CA THR A 410 -18.46 -8.89 3.02
C THR A 410 -18.90 -9.00 1.56
N TYR A 411 -17.94 -9.14 0.65
CA TYR A 411 -18.20 -9.24 -0.79
C TYR A 411 -19.11 -10.41 -1.16
N ILE A 412 -18.81 -11.61 -0.64
CA ILE A 412 -19.58 -12.83 -0.99
C ILE A 412 -20.95 -12.90 -0.30
N CYS A 413 -21.24 -12.05 0.69
CA CYS A 413 -22.41 -12.22 1.53
C CYS A 413 -23.71 -11.94 0.77
N PRO A 414 -24.62 -12.93 0.58
CA PRO A 414 -25.86 -12.71 -0.14
C PRO A 414 -26.80 -11.75 0.61
N ALA A 415 -26.71 -11.70 1.94
CA ALA A 415 -27.44 -10.77 2.80
C ALA A 415 -26.79 -9.39 2.91
N LYS A 416 -25.69 -9.14 2.18
CA LYS A 416 -24.96 -7.85 2.16
C LYS A 416 -24.56 -7.36 3.55
N ILE A 417 -24.12 -8.28 4.41
CA ILE A 417 -23.65 -7.95 5.76
C ILE A 417 -22.21 -7.42 5.67
N GLU A 418 -21.99 -6.21 6.21
CA GLU A 418 -20.68 -5.57 6.29
C GLU A 418 -19.81 -6.15 7.42
N HIS A 419 -19.51 -7.45 7.40
CA HIS A 419 -18.77 -8.15 8.47
C HIS A 419 -17.48 -7.42 8.88
N VAL A 420 -16.70 -6.93 7.91
CA VAL A 420 -15.43 -6.25 8.19
C VAL A 420 -15.60 -4.95 8.95
N LYS A 421 -16.71 -4.21 8.76
CA LYS A 421 -16.98 -2.96 9.50
C LYS A 421 -17.08 -3.22 11.00
N THR A 422 -17.87 -4.23 11.37
CA THR A 422 -18.03 -4.66 12.77
C THR A 422 -16.74 -5.26 13.31
N ILE A 423 -16.02 -6.08 12.54
CA ILE A 423 -14.75 -6.68 12.97
C ILE A 423 -13.68 -5.60 13.23
N LYS A 424 -13.57 -4.59 12.36
CA LYS A 424 -12.65 -3.45 12.53
C LYS A 424 -12.96 -2.70 13.83
N LEU A 425 -14.24 -2.42 14.09
CA LEU A 425 -14.67 -1.79 15.34
C LEU A 425 -14.34 -2.66 16.55
N ALA A 426 -14.68 -3.96 16.51
CA ALA A 426 -14.43 -4.90 17.60
C ALA A 426 -12.93 -4.98 17.95
N LYS A 427 -12.04 -5.03 16.95
CA LYS A 427 -10.59 -4.97 17.18
C LYS A 427 -10.13 -3.67 17.83
N LYS A 428 -10.65 -2.53 17.36
CA LYS A 428 -10.31 -1.21 17.91
C LYS A 428 -10.71 -1.11 19.39
N VAL A 429 -11.93 -1.55 19.71
CA VAL A 429 -12.44 -1.56 21.09
C VAL A 429 -11.66 -2.54 21.95
N TYR A 430 -11.43 -3.77 21.47
CA TYR A 430 -10.66 -4.78 22.19
C TYR A 430 -9.25 -4.30 22.56
N ARG A 431 -8.54 -3.69 21.60
CA ARG A 431 -7.22 -3.08 21.86
C ARG A 431 -7.32 -1.96 22.89
N ALA A 432 -8.31 -1.07 22.78
CA ALA A 432 -8.49 0.03 23.73
C ALA A 432 -8.74 -0.47 25.17
N LEU A 433 -9.58 -1.51 25.34
CA LEU A 433 -9.85 -2.12 26.65
C LEU A 433 -8.60 -2.75 27.29
N ARG A 434 -7.63 -3.17 26.49
CA ARG A 434 -6.38 -3.81 26.92
C ARG A 434 -5.18 -2.85 27.00
N GLY A 435 -5.43 -1.53 26.97
CA GLY A 435 -4.37 -0.51 27.02
C GLY A 435 -3.53 -0.39 25.74
N GLY A 436 -4.09 -0.77 24.59
CA GLY A 436 -3.48 -0.55 23.26
C GLY A 436 -2.45 -1.59 22.83
N LYS A 437 -2.23 -2.67 23.59
CA LYS A 437 -1.31 -3.75 23.20
C LYS A 437 -1.89 -4.56 22.02
N LYS A 438 -1.03 -4.85 21.03
CA LYS A 438 -1.41 -5.52 19.77
C LYS A 438 -1.64 -7.01 19.96
#